data_AF-A0A9D5T7U6-F1
#
_entry.id   AF-A0A9D5T7U6-F1
#
_cell.length_a   1.000
_cell.length_b   1.000
_cell.length_c   1.000
_cell.angle_alpha   90.00
_cell.angle_beta   90.00
_cell.angle_gamma   90.00
#
_symmetry.space_group_name_H-M   'P 1'
#
loop_
_entity.id
_entity.type
_entity.pdbx_description
1 polymer ?
#
loop_
_entity_poly.entity_id
_entity_poly.type
_entity_poly.pdbx_seq_one_letter_code
_entity_poly.pdbx_strand_id
1 'polypeptide(L)'
;MVKVKIFGVLRSTTGLSEHNTSAKTVNGIFEEISEIMEKRYYEDLKKQEEDKSEFKKKRNAALEPHKELRFKDAVVYVDGERCMRKGKKLPENGEVWLLSPAAGG
;
A
#
# COMPACT_ATOMS: atom_id res chain seq x y z
N MET A 1 -8.78 4.18 16.28
CA MET A 1 -7.67 4.01 15.31
C MET A 1 -7.56 2.53 14.98
N VAL A 2 -7.41 2.16 13.72
CA VAL A 2 -7.36 0.74 13.29
C VAL A 2 -5.91 0.35 13.07
N LYS A 3 -5.49 -0.81 13.59
CA LYS A 3 -4.14 -1.34 13.37
C LYS A 3 -4.12 -2.21 12.13
N VAL A 4 -3.32 -1.85 11.13
CA VAL A 4 -3.16 -2.61 9.89
C VAL A 4 -1.82 -3.34 9.94
N LYS A 5 -1.86 -4.67 9.83
CA LYS A 5 -0.67 -5.52 9.73
C LYS A 5 -0.55 -6.04 8.31
N ILE A 6 0.63 -5.90 7.71
CA ILE A 6 0.89 -6.28 6.32
C ILE A 6 1.85 -7.46 6.29
N PHE A 7 1.49 -8.50 5.54
CA PHE A 7 2.19 -9.77 5.50
C PHE A 7 2.54 -10.23 4.08
N GLY A 8 3.50 -11.15 4.00
CA GLY A 8 3.91 -11.80 2.76
C GLY A 8 4.57 -10.82 1.78
N VAL A 9 4.31 -11.01 0.49
CA VAL A 9 4.92 -10.22 -0.59
C VAL A 9 4.52 -8.74 -0.48
N LEU A 10 3.31 -8.45 0.00
CA LEU A 10 2.83 -7.08 0.19
C LEU A 10 3.70 -6.28 1.16
N ARG A 11 4.28 -6.92 2.17
CA ARG A 11 5.20 -6.25 3.12
C ARG A 11 6.45 -5.77 2.40
N SER A 12 7.01 -6.60 1.50
CA SER A 12 8.17 -6.25 0.70
C SER A 12 7.85 -5.17 -0.33
N THR A 13 6.66 -5.22 -0.94
CA THR A 13 6.22 -4.22 -1.94
C THR A 13 5.92 -2.86 -1.33
N THR A 14 5.22 -2.83 -0.18
CA THR A 14 4.85 -1.58 0.51
C THR A 14 6.00 -1.03 1.36
N GLY A 15 6.93 -1.89 1.79
CA GLY A 15 7.96 -1.55 2.77
C GLY A 15 7.38 -1.20 4.14
N LEU A 16 6.16 -1.68 4.45
CA LEU A 16 5.45 -1.45 5.69
C LEU A 16 5.13 -2.79 6.35
N SER A 17 5.45 -2.92 7.64
CA SER A 17 5.11 -4.13 8.43
C SER A 17 3.79 -3.94 9.18
N GLU A 18 3.62 -2.76 9.77
CA GLU A 18 2.40 -2.33 10.44
C GLU A 18 2.17 -0.84 10.17
N HIS A 19 0.90 -0.45 10.13
CA HIS A 19 0.48 0.93 9.92
C HIS A 19 -0.80 1.19 10.71
N ASN A 20 -0.85 2.31 11.43
CA ASN A 20 -2.05 2.71 12.15
C ASN A 20 -2.81 3.72 11.31
N THR A 21 -4.06 3.39 10.98
CA THR A 21 -4.90 4.21 10.11
C THR A 21 -6.14 4.71 10.83
N SER A 22 -6.63 5.87 10.41
CA SER A 22 -7.91 6.43 10.84
C SER A 22 -9.05 6.14 9.83
N ALA A 23 -8.78 5.34 8.81
CA ALA A 23 -9.75 4.96 7.79
C ALA A 23 -11.01 4.33 8.42
N LYS A 24 -12.18 4.72 7.89
CA LYS A 24 -13.49 4.19 8.31
C LYS A 24 -13.88 2.92 7.56
N THR A 25 -13.26 2.65 6.42
CA THR A 25 -13.59 1.55 5.52
C THR A 25 -12.31 0.85 5.07
N VAL A 26 -12.45 -0.41 4.69
CA VAL A 26 -11.33 -1.19 4.12
C VAL A 26 -10.71 -0.47 2.93
N ASN A 27 -11.50 0.10 2.04
CA ASN A 27 -11.00 0.88 0.89
C ASN A 27 -10.08 2.03 1.30
N GLY A 28 -10.43 2.77 2.36
CA GLY A 28 -9.62 3.89 2.84
C GLY A 28 -8.24 3.47 3.32
N ILE A 29 -8.08 2.22 3.80
CA ILE A 29 -6.75 1.69 4.15
C ILE A 29 -5.87 1.59 2.91
N PHE A 30 -6.42 1.09 1.79
CA PHE A 30 -5.69 0.92 0.54
C PHE A 30 -5.30 2.26 -0.07
N GLU A 31 -6.19 3.25 0.00
CA GLU A 31 -5.90 4.63 -0.42
C GLU A 31 -4.72 5.19 0.38
N GLU A 32 -4.77 5.12 1.71
CA GLU A 32 -3.73 5.67 2.58
C GLU A 32 -2.37 4.96 2.40
N ILE A 33 -2.36 3.63 2.26
CA ILE A 33 -1.12 2.87 1.98
C ILE A 33 -0.56 3.24 0.61
N SER A 34 -1.42 3.40 -0.41
CA SER A 34 -0.98 3.77 -1.76
C SER A 34 -0.36 5.16 -1.79
N GLU A 35 -0.95 6.12 -1.05
CA GLU A 35 -0.36 7.45 -0.87
C GLU A 35 1.01 7.40 -0.19
N ILE A 36 1.20 6.53 0.81
CA ILE A 36 2.51 6.35 1.47
C ILE A 36 3.55 5.79 0.49
N MET A 37 3.15 4.80 -0.32
CA MET A 37 4.03 4.23 -1.35
C MET A 37 4.43 5.28 -2.39
N GLU A 38 3.48 6.07 -2.85
CA GLU A 38 3.70 7.13 -3.83
C GLU A 38 4.63 8.21 -3.28
N LYS A 39 4.42 8.67 -2.04
CA LYS A 39 5.28 9.67 -1.40
C LYS A 39 6.74 9.20 -1.30
N ARG A 40 6.97 7.94 -0.88
CA ARG A 40 8.32 7.37 -0.81
C ARG A 40 9.00 7.38 -2.18
N TYR A 41 8.26 6.96 -3.21
CA TYR A 41 8.78 6.93 -4.56
C TYR A 41 9.16 8.31 -5.10
N TYR A 42 8.32 9.33 -4.90
CA TYR A 42 8.65 10.69 -5.30
C TYR A 42 9.82 11.30 -4.50
N GLU A 43 10.00 10.91 -3.23
CA GLU A 43 11.18 11.31 -2.44
C GLU A 43 12.47 10.74 -3.03
N ASP A 44 12.46 9.47 -3.45
CA ASP A 44 13.62 8.84 -4.09
C ASP A 44 13.93 9.48 -5.46
N LEU A 45 12.90 9.86 -6.23
CA LEU A 45 13.08 10.59 -7.49
C LEU A 45 13.66 11.99 -7.28
N LYS A 46 13.14 12.76 -6.32
CA LYS A 46 13.65 14.11 -6.02
C LYS A 46 15.11 14.09 -5.58
N LYS A 47 15.52 13.11 -4.77
CA LYS A 47 16.92 12.92 -4.39
C LYS A 47 17.83 12.62 -5.59
N GLN A 48 17.32 11.89 -6.59
CA GLN A 48 18.06 11.64 -7.83
C GLN A 48 18.10 12.86 -8.76
N GLU A 49 17.10 13.74 -8.71
CA GLU A 49 17.07 14.99 -9.48
C GLU A 49 18.00 16.07 -8.91
N GLU A 50 18.13 16.18 -7.58
CA GLU A 50 19.05 17.15 -6.94
C GLU A 50 20.53 16.87 -7.21
N ASP A 51 20.91 15.63 -7.56
CA ASP A 51 22.29 15.23 -7.84
C ASP A 51 22.75 15.53 -9.29
N LYS A 52 21.86 15.92 -10.21
CA LYS A 52 22.22 16.07 -11.64
C LYS A 52 21.59 17.28 -12.32
N SER A 53 22.36 18.36 -12.43
CA SER A 53 22.09 19.52 -13.29
C SER A 53 22.12 19.23 -14.81
N GLU A 54 22.04 17.97 -15.27
CA GLU A 54 22.15 17.64 -16.71
C GLU A 54 21.08 16.71 -17.31
N PHE A 55 20.15 16.11 -16.56
CA PHE A 55 19.18 15.18 -17.17
C PHE A 55 17.87 15.84 -17.63
N LYS A 56 18.01 16.92 -18.40
CA LYS A 56 16.93 17.37 -19.29
C LYS A 56 16.89 16.41 -20.48
N LYS A 57 15.74 15.77 -20.68
CA LYS A 57 15.36 14.81 -21.75
C LYS A 57 15.66 13.34 -21.47
N LYS A 58 14.57 12.56 -21.62
CA LYS A 58 14.44 11.08 -21.68
C LYS A 58 14.30 10.37 -20.34
N ARG A 59 13.06 10.19 -19.88
CA ARG A 59 12.62 8.92 -19.27
C ARG A 59 11.10 8.71 -19.24
N ASN A 60 10.42 9.01 -20.33
CA ASN A 60 9.00 8.62 -20.55
C ASN A 60 8.83 7.11 -20.84
N ALA A 61 9.59 6.20 -20.23
CA ALA A 61 9.52 4.78 -20.65
C ALA A 61 9.79 3.69 -19.57
N ALA A 62 10.02 4.04 -18.30
CA ALA A 62 10.25 3.00 -17.28
C ALA A 62 9.92 3.48 -15.85
N LEU A 63 8.96 4.38 -15.71
CA LEU A 63 8.23 4.48 -14.44
C LEU A 63 7.03 3.57 -14.62
N GLU A 64 7.18 2.26 -14.34
CA GLU A 64 5.96 1.48 -14.10
C GLU A 64 5.26 2.21 -12.96
N PRO A 65 4.02 2.71 -13.16
CA PRO A 65 3.32 3.43 -12.12
C PRO A 65 3.31 2.49 -10.93
N HIS A 66 3.84 2.95 -9.79
CA HIS A 66 3.79 2.20 -8.55
C HIS A 66 2.39 1.63 -8.44
N LYS A 67 2.27 0.31 -8.61
CA LYS A 67 0.98 -0.34 -8.82
C LYS A 67 0.15 -0.04 -7.60
N GLU A 68 -0.84 0.85 -7.73
CA GLU A 68 -1.74 1.23 -6.63
C GLU A 68 -2.21 -0.05 -5.96
N LEU A 69 -2.03 -0.13 -4.64
CA LEU A 69 -2.40 -1.31 -3.90
C LEU A 69 -3.92 -1.37 -3.88
N ARG A 70 -4.50 -2.30 -4.64
CA ARG A 70 -5.95 -2.47 -4.70
C ARG A 70 -6.39 -3.63 -3.83
N PHE A 71 -7.66 -3.62 -3.45
CA PHE A 71 -8.30 -4.70 -2.69
C PHE A 71 -8.12 -6.09 -3.34
N LYS A 72 -8.01 -6.17 -4.67
CA LYS A 72 -7.81 -7.45 -5.39
C LYS A 72 -6.40 -8.03 -5.21
N ASP A 73 -5.43 -7.19 -4.90
CA ASP A 73 -4.02 -7.56 -4.74
C ASP A 73 -3.72 -8.05 -3.31
N ALA A 74 -4.72 -8.09 -2.43
CA ALA A 74 -4.59 -8.51 -1.04
C ALA A 74 -5.78 -9.36 -0.55
N VAL A 75 -5.49 -10.31 0.33
CA VAL A 75 -6.50 -10.96 1.17
C VAL A 75 -6.61 -10.15 2.46
N VAL A 76 -7.81 -9.67 2.75
CA VAL A 76 -8.07 -8.81 3.90
C VAL A 76 -8.78 -9.60 4.99
N TYR A 77 -8.30 -9.49 6.23
CA TYR A 77 -8.99 -9.94 7.44
C TYR A 77 -9.27 -8.74 8.34
N VAL A 78 -10.43 -8.74 9.00
CA VAL A 78 -10.84 -7.72 9.97
C VAL A 78 -11.23 -8.46 11.24
N ASP A 79 -10.51 -8.21 12.34
CA ASP A 79 -10.62 -8.92 13.62
C ASP A 79 -10.62 -10.45 13.49
N GLY A 80 -9.74 -10.97 12.63
CA GLY A 80 -9.62 -12.41 12.37
C GLY A 80 -10.64 -12.98 11.38
N GLU A 81 -11.63 -12.21 10.95
CA GLU A 81 -12.61 -12.65 9.94
C GLU A 81 -12.21 -12.19 8.53
N ARG A 82 -12.22 -13.12 7.56
CA ARG A 82 -11.91 -12.81 6.16
C ARG A 82 -12.95 -11.84 5.59
N CYS A 83 -12.49 -10.68 5.15
CA CYS A 83 -13.31 -9.68 4.49
C CYS A 83 -13.20 -9.81 2.97
N MET A 84 -14.34 -10.03 2.30
CA MET A 84 -14.42 -10.06 0.83
C MET A 84 -14.99 -8.77 0.23
N ARG A 85 -15.35 -7.79 1.06
CA ARG A 85 -16.01 -6.55 0.61
C ARG A 85 -15.17 -5.32 0.94
N LYS A 86 -14.69 -4.60 -0.09
CA LYS A 86 -13.95 -3.34 0.06
C LYS A 86 -14.69 -2.24 0.83
N GLY A 87 -16.02 -2.28 0.83
CA GLY A 87 -16.87 -1.31 1.54
C GLY A 87 -17.18 -1.70 2.99
N LYS A 88 -16.59 -2.77 3.54
CA LYS A 88 -16.80 -3.14 4.96
C LYS A 88 -16.29 -1.99 5.83
N LYS A 89 -17.16 -1.54 6.75
CA LYS A 89 -16.78 -0.57 7.78
C LYS A 89 -15.81 -1.21 8.75
N LEU A 90 -14.81 -0.46 9.15
CA LEU A 90 -13.81 -0.92 10.09
C LEU A 90 -14.31 -0.68 11.53
N PRO A 91 -14.01 -1.60 12.45
CA PRO A 91 -14.34 -1.43 13.85
C PRO A 91 -13.51 -0.30 14.48
N GLU A 92 -14.10 0.41 15.43
CA GLU A 92 -13.38 1.40 16.21
C GLU A 92 -12.36 0.68 17.11
N ASN A 93 -11.07 0.81 16.79
CA ASN A 93 -9.96 0.09 17.42
C ASN A 93 -9.79 -1.38 17.01
N GLY A 94 -10.28 -1.72 15.81
CA GLY A 94 -10.09 -3.03 15.21
C GLY A 94 -8.67 -3.32 14.72
N GLU A 95 -8.44 -4.59 14.43
CA GLU A 95 -7.23 -5.08 13.79
C GLU A 95 -7.54 -5.55 12.35
N VAL A 96 -6.69 -5.16 11.39
CA VAL A 96 -6.83 -5.53 9.99
C VAL A 96 -5.55 -6.20 9.51
N TRP A 97 -5.68 -7.36 8.87
CA TRP A 97 -4.53 -8.04 8.27
C TRP A 97 -4.65 -8.00 6.76
N LEU A 98 -3.58 -7.53 6.11
CA LEU A 98 -3.42 -7.53 4.66
C LEU A 98 -2.37 -8.58 4.30
N LEU A 99 -2.78 -9.62 3.59
CA LEU A 99 -1.90 -10.69 3.14
C LEU A 99 -1.82 -10.68 1.62
N SER A 100 -0.64 -10.98 1.05
CA SER A 100 -0.56 -11.29 -0.38
C SER A 100 -1.43 -12.50 -0.69
N PRO A 101 -2.26 -12.50 -1.76
CA PRO A 101 -2.98 -13.69 -2.20
C PRO A 101 -1.98 -14.82 -2.42
N ALA A 102 -2.34 -16.02 -1.96
CA ALA A 102 -1.52 -17.19 -2.17
C ALA A 102 -1.34 -17.39 -3.68
N ALA A 103 -0.11 -17.24 -4.17
CA ALA A 103 0.25 -17.75 -5.48
C ALA A 103 0.14 -19.28 -5.38
N GLY A 104 -0.91 -19.85 -5.97
CA GLY A 104 -1.06 -21.29 -6.05
C GLY A 104 0.17 -21.89 -6.73
N GLY A 105 0.81 -22.84 -6.07
CA GLY A 105 1.82 -23.71 -6.65
C GLY A 105 1.19 -24.84 -7.44
#